data_AF-A0A7J7HKQ4-F1
#
_entry.id   AF-A0A7J7HKQ4-F1
#
_cell.length_a   1.000
_cell.length_b   1.000
_cell.length_c   1.000
_cell.angle_alpha   90.00
_cell.angle_beta   90.00
_cell.angle_gamma   90.00
#
_symmetry.space_group_name_H-M   'P 1'
#
loop_
_entity.id
_entity.type
_entity.pdbx_description
1 polymer ?
#
loop_
_entity_poly.entity_id
_entity_poly.type
_entity_poly.pdbx_seq_one_letter_code
_entity_poly.pdbx_strand_id
1 'polypeptide(L)' 'MITENKKDLSYLTTLPGASKNLQIINADLNKRDNFSAAISGCSGVFHLAHPIDLGGLESDEVITKRALEGTLGILQACVD' A
#
# COMPACT_ATOMS: atom_id res chain seq x y z
N MET A 1 -11.92 10.66 19.16
CA MET A 1 -10.84 9.65 19.15
C MET A 1 -11.21 8.64 18.08
N ILE A 2 -10.55 8.68 16.92
CA ILE A 2 -10.75 7.64 15.89
C ILE A 2 -9.96 6.43 16.38
N THR A 3 -10.68 5.40 16.79
CA THR A 3 -10.09 4.11 17.15
C THR A 3 -9.41 3.53 15.91
N GLU A 4 -8.11 3.25 16.00
CA GLU A 4 -7.41 2.42 15.01
C GLU A 4 -8.15 1.09 14.92
N ASN A 5 -8.92 0.91 13.85
CA ASN A 5 -9.59 -0.35 13.59
C ASN A 5 -8.49 -1.34 13.20
N LYS A 6 -8.12 -2.22 14.15
CA LYS A 6 -7.05 -3.20 13.96
C LYS A 6 -7.50 -4.15 12.85
N LYS A 7 -6.98 -3.92 11.62
CA LYS A 7 -7.31 -4.76 10.46
C LYS A 7 -7.02 -6.22 10.82
N ASP A 8 -8.01 -7.09 10.69
CA ASP A 8 -7.79 -8.52 10.79
C ASP A 8 -7.02 -8.97 9.56
N LEU A 9 -5.82 -9.52 9.76
CA LEU A 9 -4.93 -9.99 8.69
C LEU A 9 -4.79 -11.51 8.72
N SER A 10 -5.63 -12.21 9.50
CA SER A 10 -5.61 -13.68 9.62
C SER A 10 -5.69 -14.38 8.27
N TYR A 11 -6.45 -13.84 7.32
CA TYR A 11 -6.57 -14.38 5.96
C TYR A 11 -5.25 -14.40 5.17
N LEU A 12 -4.26 -13.57 5.54
CA LEU A 12 -2.91 -13.60 4.97
C LEU A 12 -1.95 -14.42 5.85
N THR A 13 -2.00 -14.20 7.16
CA THR A 13 -1.01 -14.78 8.10
C THR A 13 -1.23 -16.27 8.36
N THR A 14 -2.39 -16.83 8.01
CA THR A 14 -2.70 -18.26 8.12
C THR A 14 -2.40 -19.06 6.86
N LEU A 15 -2.00 -18.42 5.76
CA LEU A 15 -1.63 -19.13 4.53
C LEU A 15 -0.42 -20.04 4.76
N PRO A 16 -0.34 -21.20 4.07
CA PRO A 16 0.82 -22.09 4.18
C PRO A 16 2.14 -21.35 3.89
N GLY A 17 3.06 -21.38 4.86
CA GLY A 17 4.37 -20.74 4.74
C GLY A 17 4.41 -19.25 5.10
N ALA A 18 3.29 -18.61 5.44
CA ALA A 18 3.23 -17.19 5.76
C ALA A 18 4.17 -16.79 6.92
N SER A 19 4.26 -17.61 7.97
CA SER A 19 5.15 -17.33 9.12
C SER A 19 6.64 -17.20 8.79
N LYS A 20 7.07 -17.69 7.61
CA LYS A 20 8.46 -17.61 7.13
C LYS A 20 8.63 -16.68 5.93
N ASN A 21 7.62 -16.61 5.06
CA ASN A 21 7.72 -15.99 3.73
C ASN A 21 6.88 -14.72 3.58
N LEU A 22 6.07 -14.36 4.58
CA LEU A 22 5.24 -13.16 4.55
C LEU A 22 5.74 -12.14 5.56
N GLN A 23 6.06 -10.95 5.07
CA GLN A 23 6.28 -9.77 5.91
C GLN A 23 5.18 -8.74 5.62
N ILE A 24 4.58 -8.21 6.68
CA ILE A 24 3.54 -7.18 6.57
C ILE A 24 4.16 -5.85 6.97
N ILE A 25 4.14 -4.89 6.05
CA ILE A 25 4.69 -3.54 6.24
C ILE A 25 3.55 -2.56 5.94
N ASN A 26 3.37 -1.57 6.81
CA ASN A 26 2.37 -0.54 6.62
C ASN A 26 2.89 0.52 5.63
N ALA A 27 2.12 0.76 4.58
CA ALA A 27 2.33 1.83 3.61
C ALA A 27 0.98 2.46 3.24
N ASP A 28 0.99 3.70 2.76
CA ASP A 28 -0.22 4.50 2.53
C ASP A 28 -0.04 5.31 1.24
N LEU A 29 -0.95 5.12 0.29
CA LEU A 29 -0.91 5.83 -1.00
C LEU A 29 -0.99 7.35 -0.86
N ASN A 30 -1.47 7.88 0.28
CA ASN A 30 -1.46 9.31 0.56
C ASN A 30 -0.12 9.85 1.06
N LYS A 31 0.85 8.98 1.34
CA LYS A 31 2.16 9.33 1.90
C LYS A 31 3.26 8.81 0.98
N ARG A 32 3.65 9.66 0.03
CA ARG A 32 4.59 9.33 -1.04
C ARG A 32 5.91 8.69 -0.56
N ASP A 33 6.34 9.01 0.65
CA ASP A 33 7.69 8.71 1.14
C ASP A 33 7.74 7.43 2.00
N ASN A 34 6.64 6.66 2.09
CA ASN A 34 6.54 5.54 3.02
C ASN A 34 6.66 4.14 2.39
N PHE A 35 7.18 4.04 1.16
CA PHE A 35 7.29 2.77 0.44
C PHE A 35 8.67 2.11 0.54
N SER A 36 9.74 2.86 0.81
CA SER A 36 11.12 2.34 0.75
C SER A 36 11.34 1.14 1.65
N ALA A 37 10.78 1.13 2.87
CA ALA A 37 10.88 -0.01 3.78
C ALA A 37 10.23 -1.29 3.22
N ALA A 38 9.14 -1.15 2.44
CA ALA A 38 8.44 -2.28 1.84
C ALA A 38 9.09 -2.80 0.56
N ILE A 39 9.90 -1.97 -0.12
CA ILE A 39 10.50 -2.26 -1.42
C ILE A 39 11.98 -2.65 -1.30
N SER A 40 12.66 -2.21 -0.24
CA SER A 40 14.09 -2.47 -0.03
C SER A 40 14.42 -3.97 -0.10
N GLY A 41 15.35 -4.33 -0.99
CA GLY A 41 15.78 -5.72 -1.21
C GLY A 41 14.88 -6.55 -2.14
N CYS A 42 13.77 -6.01 -2.63
CA CYS A 42 12.93 -6.70 -3.61
C CYS A 42 13.56 -6.64 -5.02
N SER A 43 13.58 -7.79 -5.72
CA SER A 43 13.96 -7.83 -7.14
C SER A 43 12.84 -7.41 -8.10
N GLY A 44 11.59 -7.40 -7.63
CA GLY A 44 10.42 -7.02 -8.40
C GLY A 44 9.27 -6.58 -7.50
N VAL A 45 8.46 -5.65 -8.00
CA VAL A 45 7.34 -5.05 -7.26
C VAL A 45 6.05 -5.21 -8.07
N PHE A 46 5.01 -5.75 -7.42
CA PHE A 46 3.67 -5.85 -7.98
C PHE A 46 2.76 -4.80 -7.34
N HIS A 47 2.48 -3.73 -8.07
CA HIS A 47 1.59 -2.67 -7.60
C HIS A 47 0.13 -3.02 -7.89
N LEU A 48 -0.61 -3.45 -6.86
CA LEU A 48 -2.05 -3.79 -6.95
C LEU A 48 -2.96 -2.75 -6.27
N ALA A 49 -2.39 -1.82 -5.51
CA ALA A 49 -3.16 -0.86 -4.73
C ALA A 49 -3.74 0.23 -5.63
N HIS A 50 -5.05 0.40 -5.61
CA HIS A 50 -5.76 1.49 -6.28
C HIS A 50 -6.59 2.25 -5.24
N PRO A 51 -6.58 3.59 -5.23
CA PRO A 51 -7.46 4.34 -4.35
C PRO A 51 -8.91 4.13 -4.78
N ILE A 52 -9.75 3.65 -3.86
CA ILE A 52 -11.17 3.44 -4.08
C ILE A 52 -11.93 4.34 -3.12
N ASP A 53 -12.81 5.19 -3.66
CA ASP A 53 -13.78 5.93 -2.87
C ASP A 53 -15.12 5.19 -2.87
N LEU A 54 -15.38 4.43 -1.80
CA LEU A 54 -16.62 3.67 -1.64
C LEU A 54 -17.84 4.56 -1.36
N GLY A 55 -17.62 5.81 -0.94
CA GLY A 55 -18.69 6.76 -0.61
C GLY A 55 -19.10 7.67 -1.77
N GLY A 56 -18.28 7.74 -2.83
CA GLY A 56 -18.48 8.67 -3.94
C GLY A 56 -18.46 10.15 -3.50
N LEU A 57 -17.70 10.45 -2.44
CA LEU A 57 -17.56 11.77 -1.84
C LEU A 57 -16.40 12.56 -2.45
N GLU A 58 -15.41 11.87 -3.03
CA GLU A 58 -14.25 12.46 -3.68
C GLU A 58 -14.49 12.62 -5.18
N SER A 59 -13.94 13.68 -5.76
CA SER A 59 -13.97 13.86 -7.21
C SER A 59 -12.98 12.91 -7.91
N ASP A 60 -13.28 12.57 -9.17
CA ASP A 60 -12.38 11.78 -10.01
C ASP A 60 -10.98 12.39 -10.11
N GLU A 61 -10.88 13.72 -10.10
CA GLU A 61 -9.59 14.43 -10.13
C GLU A 61 -8.75 14.13 -8.87
N VAL A 62 -9.38 14.11 -7.69
CA VAL A 62 -8.70 13.79 -6.42
C VAL A 62 -8.24 12.33 -6.41
N ILE A 63 -9.10 11.41 -6.83
CA ILE A 63 -8.78 9.97 -6.89
C ILE A 63 -7.64 9.73 -7.90
N THR A 64 -7.73 10.35 -9.08
CA THR A 64 -6.72 10.26 -10.14
C THR A 64 -5.39 10.81 -9.66
N LYS A 65 -5.39 12.00 -9.02
CA LYS A 65 -4.18 12.61 -8.49
C LYS A 65 -3.51 11.71 -7.44
N ARG A 66 -4.29 11.14 -6.50
CA ARG A 66 -3.78 10.19 -5.50
C ARG A 66 -3.17 8.95 -6.14
N ALA A 67 -3.82 8.39 -7.16
CA ALA A 67 -3.30 7.24 -7.90
C ALA A 67 -1.95 7.58 -8.57
N LEU A 68 -1.87 8.73 -9.26
CA LEU A 68 -0.64 9.18 -9.93
C LEU A 68 0.49 9.42 -8.93
N GLU A 69 0.24 10.18 -7.86
CA GLU A 69 1.26 10.50 -6.85
C GLU A 69 1.73 9.26 -6.09
N GLY A 70 0.81 8.34 -5.75
CA GLY A 70 1.12 7.06 -5.12
C GLY A 70 1.97 6.16 -6.02
N THR A 71 1.58 5.98 -7.28
CA THR A 71 2.37 5.20 -8.25
C THR A 71 3.75 5.81 -8.47
N LEU A 72 3.87 7.14 -8.58
CA LEU A 72 5.17 7.80 -8.70
C LEU A 72 6.06 7.59 -7.47
N GLY A 73 5.49 7.63 -6.25
CA GLY A 73 6.23 7.32 -5.02
C GLY A 73 6.77 5.89 -5.00
N ILE A 74 5.96 4.91 -5.42
CA ILE A 74 6.37 3.51 -5.52
C ILE A 74 7.48 3.35 -6.56
N LEU A 75 7.32 3.93 -7.76
CA LEU A 75 8.33 3.85 -8.81
C LEU A 75 9.67 4.49 -8.40
N GLN A 76 9.62 5.61 -7.67
CA GLN A 76 10.83 6.23 -7.12
C GLN A 76 11.53 5.29 -6.13
N ALA A 77 10.78 4.69 -5.19
CA ALA A 77 11.34 3.75 -4.24
C ALA A 77 11.88 2.46 -4.87
N CYS A 78 11.50 2.12 -6.12
CA CYS A 78 12.05 0.99 -6.87
C CYS A 78 13.41 1.30 -7.52
N VAL A 79 13.74 2.57 -7.74
CA VAL A 79 15.01 2.98 -8.37
C VAL A 79 16.07 3.43 -7.35
N ASP A 80 15.66 3.63 -6.10
CA ASP A 80 16.51 3.94 -4.95
C ASP A 80 17.23 2.69 -4.40
#